data_AF-A0A8H7D5K4-F1
#
_entry.id   AF-A0A8H7D5K4-F1
#
_cell.length_a   1.000
_cell.length_b   1.000
_cell.length_c   1.000
_cell.angle_alpha   90.00
_cell.angle_beta   90.00
_cell.angle_gamma   90.00
#
_symmetry.space_group_name_H-M   'P 1'
#
loop_
_entity.id
_entity.type
_entity.pdbx_description
1 polymer ?
#
loop_
_entity_poly.entity_id
_entity_poly.type
_entity_poly.pdbx_seq_one_letter_code
_entity_poly.pdbx_strand_id
1 'polypeptide(L)'
;MSSLVLLGFFIFSATVSAIPSQGSNSTRADGGSGYNVSIVARTSTDGWSLTSQLQGQTFLDFFDFELTTNDNGGVAQYVDGVASGLAYTSGSQVVLAVDDTPTVSLRKAVRMHSKTQFNAVDNNLFIFDVAHIPAVCGTWPAIWLTGTNWPYDGEIDVVEAVNLYNRDEYSLHTGPGCTAPATMPNLQLVEAGATSCDATVDPGACGYSDLDSTSFGPGFNNAGGGVFALEFAVDGIKTWFWTAANVPTDIRNLSPTPSTWAASAARFNIPVSSCSPETYFNELLLVVNTNLAGSWPEGVWGTSNVGGQTTSCQTQTGVSTAAGYVTGHGSAFGAAAEWVINGFYIYNKVSGGGTGDCPPYGDQIGTYDGTSNYSEACADITNACLAADGTSIWSHAACVAAATCQGTASVIALNQCQNPAVLPAASIPNLSSTVYESIVGSCAPSCPITQQNYIDFVYGQMTAAGVTNFPASSADVVSQWWDPIVQWTATGATIPYQNFDDWLHYSNW
;
A
#
# COMPACT_ATOMS: atom_id res chain seq x y z
N MET A 1 -60.08 11.06 -44.71
CA MET A 1 -59.44 12.17 -43.97
C MET A 1 -58.16 11.60 -43.37
N SER A 2 -57.13 11.30 -44.17
CA SER A 2 -56.10 12.24 -44.65
C SER A 2 -55.41 12.97 -43.51
N SER A 3 -54.25 12.47 -43.06
CA SER A 3 -52.97 13.15 -43.32
C SER A 3 -51.79 12.29 -42.88
N LEU A 4 -50.99 11.94 -43.88
CA LEU A 4 -49.64 11.39 -43.83
C LEU A 4 -48.68 12.54 -43.50
N VAL A 5 -47.67 12.33 -42.65
CA VAL A 5 -46.46 13.17 -42.61
C VAL A 5 -45.25 12.27 -42.74
N LEU A 6 -44.59 12.42 -43.88
CA LEU A 6 -43.30 11.86 -44.28
C LEU A 6 -42.19 12.68 -43.58
N LEU A 7 -41.22 12.03 -42.92
CA LEU A 7 -39.92 12.63 -42.65
C LEU A 7 -38.85 11.93 -43.50
N GLY A 8 -38.19 12.73 -44.33
CA GLY A 8 -37.22 12.30 -45.33
C GLY A 8 -35.84 11.99 -44.77
N PHE A 9 -35.23 10.97 -45.36
CA PHE A 9 -33.82 10.64 -45.26
C PHE A 9 -32.98 11.68 -46.01
N PHE A 10 -31.98 12.27 -45.33
CA PHE A 10 -30.89 12.98 -45.99
C PHE A 10 -29.67 12.07 -46.07
N ILE A 11 -29.31 11.70 -47.30
CA ILE A 11 -28.06 11.04 -47.67
C ILE A 11 -27.03 12.15 -47.92
N PHE A 12 -25.97 12.20 -47.13
CA PHE A 12 -24.78 12.98 -47.47
C PHE A 12 -23.78 12.06 -48.18
N SER A 13 -23.56 12.35 -49.46
CA SER A 13 -22.48 11.82 -50.28
C SER A 13 -21.26 12.71 -50.09
N ALA A 14 -20.13 12.13 -49.66
CA ALA A 14 -18.82 12.78 -49.73
C ALA A 14 -17.87 11.86 -50.50
N THR A 15 -17.27 12.44 -51.53
CA THR A 15 -16.48 11.85 -52.59
C THR A 15 -15.12 11.34 -52.11
N VAL A 16 -14.79 10.12 -52.56
CA VAL A 16 -13.46 9.50 -52.49
C VAL A 16 -12.50 10.22 -53.44
N SER A 17 -11.32 10.61 -52.94
CA SER A 17 -10.13 10.85 -53.76
C SER A 17 -9.03 9.89 -53.31
N ALA A 18 -8.64 9.01 -54.21
CA ALA A 18 -7.50 8.10 -54.07
C ALA A 18 -6.22 8.75 -54.60
N ILE A 19 -5.05 8.30 -54.13
CA ILE A 19 -3.71 8.19 -54.79
C ILE A 19 -2.61 8.07 -53.68
N PRO A 20 -1.55 7.23 -53.78
CA PRO A 20 -1.45 5.84 -54.20
C PRO A 20 -0.78 4.95 -53.11
N SER A 21 -0.83 3.63 -53.32
CA SER A 21 -0.09 2.63 -52.53
C SER A 21 1.41 2.65 -52.82
N GLN A 22 2.25 2.71 -51.79
CA GLN A 22 3.58 2.09 -51.81
C GLN A 22 3.68 1.12 -50.63
N GLY A 23 3.87 -0.15 -50.97
CA GLY A 23 4.16 -1.18 -49.99
C GLY A 23 5.63 -1.13 -49.59
N SER A 24 5.90 -1.26 -48.29
CA SER A 24 7.14 -1.85 -47.81
C SER A 24 6.86 -2.70 -46.59
N ASN A 25 7.31 -3.95 -46.66
CA ASN A 25 7.29 -4.96 -45.63
C ASN A 25 7.79 -4.47 -44.26
N SER A 26 7.09 -4.92 -43.21
CA SER A 26 7.60 -5.44 -41.94
C SER A 26 8.98 -4.98 -41.46
N THR A 27 9.00 -4.24 -40.36
CA THR A 27 9.67 -4.70 -39.13
C THR A 27 9.03 -4.04 -37.90
N ARG A 28 8.68 -4.91 -36.95
CA ARG A 28 8.23 -4.66 -35.58
C ARG A 28 9.26 -3.79 -34.84
N ALA A 29 8.82 -2.71 -34.20
CA ALA A 29 9.54 -2.07 -33.11
C ALA A 29 8.51 -1.71 -32.04
N ASP A 30 8.56 -2.46 -30.96
CA ASP A 30 7.83 -2.25 -29.73
C ASP A 30 8.29 -0.92 -29.13
N GLY A 31 7.39 0.05 -29.06
CA GLY A 31 7.65 1.39 -28.56
C GLY A 31 6.72 1.69 -27.40
N GLY A 32 6.80 0.88 -26.34
CA GLY A 32 6.16 1.18 -25.07
C GLY A 32 6.73 2.47 -24.50
N SER A 33 6.03 3.58 -24.74
CA SER A 33 6.25 4.83 -24.01
C SER A 33 5.75 4.61 -22.57
N GLY A 34 6.63 4.08 -21.73
CA GLY A 34 6.43 4.06 -20.28
C GLY A 34 6.32 5.49 -19.79
N TYR A 35 5.10 5.90 -19.44
CA TYR A 35 4.89 7.06 -18.59
C TYR A 35 5.44 6.70 -17.20
N ASN A 36 6.73 6.96 -16.97
CA ASN A 36 7.28 6.97 -15.63
C ASN A 36 6.69 8.19 -14.91
N VAL A 37 5.53 8.01 -14.29
CA VAL A 37 5.01 8.95 -13.30
C VAL A 37 5.92 8.81 -12.08
N SER A 38 6.87 9.73 -11.91
CA SER A 38 7.57 9.89 -10.64
C SER A 38 6.52 10.15 -9.56
N ILE A 39 6.27 9.16 -8.71
CA ILE A 39 5.49 9.31 -7.50
C ILE A 39 6.27 10.30 -6.64
N VAL A 40 5.76 11.51 -6.46
CA VAL A 40 6.26 12.39 -5.39
C VAL A 40 5.81 11.69 -4.10
N ALA A 41 6.75 11.06 -3.38
CA ALA A 41 6.47 10.46 -2.09
C ALA A 41 5.87 11.53 -1.18
N ARG A 42 4.59 11.36 -0.83
CA ARG A 42 3.88 12.21 0.12
C ARG A 42 3.81 11.44 1.43
N THR A 43 4.57 11.92 2.41
CA THR A 43 4.51 11.41 3.78
C THR A 43 3.57 12.29 4.58
N SER A 44 2.60 11.68 5.26
CA SER A 44 1.68 12.41 6.13
C SER A 44 2.35 12.81 7.44
N THR A 45 1.67 13.64 8.24
CA THR A 45 2.15 14.02 9.58
C THR A 45 2.22 12.86 10.56
N ASP A 46 1.55 11.74 10.25
CA ASP A 46 1.61 10.50 11.03
C ASP A 46 2.70 9.53 10.52
N GLY A 47 3.51 9.96 9.54
CA GLY A 47 4.58 9.16 8.97
C GLY A 47 4.14 8.22 7.85
N TRP A 48 2.89 8.26 7.39
CA TRP A 48 2.43 7.37 6.32
C TRP A 48 2.91 7.86 4.95
N SER A 49 3.83 7.12 4.34
CA SER A 49 4.34 7.40 3.00
C SER A 49 3.71 6.48 1.97
N LEU A 50 3.21 7.06 0.88
CA LEU A 50 2.64 6.30 -0.23
C LEU A 50 3.72 5.43 -0.89
N THR A 51 3.51 4.11 -0.89
CA THR A 51 4.39 3.14 -1.54
C THR A 51 3.82 2.63 -2.85
N SER A 52 2.49 2.48 -2.94
CA SER A 52 1.82 2.00 -4.13
C SER A 52 0.56 2.81 -4.43
N GLN A 53 0.46 3.30 -5.67
CA GLN A 53 -0.77 3.89 -6.23
C GLN A 53 -1.27 2.97 -7.36
N LEU A 54 -2.30 2.19 -7.04
CA LEU A 54 -2.83 1.13 -7.90
C LEU A 54 -4.12 1.64 -8.56
N GLN A 55 -4.00 2.10 -9.80
CA GLN A 55 -5.10 2.61 -10.61
C GLN A 55 -4.97 2.14 -12.06
N GLY A 56 -6.10 1.97 -12.75
CA GLY A 56 -6.10 1.49 -14.13
C GLY A 56 -5.20 0.26 -14.30
N GLN A 57 -4.20 0.36 -15.18
CA GLN A 57 -3.33 -0.77 -15.49
C GLN A 57 -2.39 -1.14 -14.32
N THR A 58 -1.91 -0.18 -13.52
CA THR A 58 -1.01 -0.52 -12.40
C THR A 58 -1.72 -1.35 -11.33
N PHE A 59 -3.04 -1.19 -11.21
CA PHE A 59 -3.86 -2.08 -10.40
C PHE A 59 -3.88 -3.50 -10.97
N LEU A 60 -4.25 -3.69 -12.24
CA LEU A 60 -4.31 -5.03 -12.83
C LEU A 60 -2.94 -5.73 -12.83
N ASP A 61 -1.85 -4.98 -13.02
CA ASP A 61 -0.48 -5.51 -13.00
C ASP A 61 -0.03 -5.96 -11.61
N PHE A 62 -0.66 -5.48 -10.55
CA PHE A 62 -0.32 -5.80 -9.16
C PHE A 62 -0.83 -7.17 -8.70
N PHE A 63 -1.84 -7.72 -9.38
CA PHE A 63 -2.49 -8.97 -9.01
C PHE A 63 -2.17 -10.10 -9.99
N ASP A 64 -2.28 -11.34 -9.50
CA ASP A 64 -2.38 -12.56 -10.29
C ASP A 64 -3.81 -13.12 -10.22
N PHE A 65 -4.33 -13.61 -11.35
CA PHE A 65 -5.66 -14.21 -11.43
C PHE A 65 -5.63 -15.68 -11.01
N GLU A 66 -6.60 -16.08 -10.18
CA GLU A 66 -6.84 -17.48 -9.89
C GLU A 66 -7.65 -18.14 -11.01
N LEU A 67 -7.20 -19.32 -11.46
CA LEU A 67 -7.78 -20.05 -12.60
C LEU A 67 -8.41 -21.37 -12.14
N THR A 68 -9.24 -21.29 -11.11
CA THR A 68 -9.79 -22.43 -10.37
C THR A 68 -11.33 -22.41 -10.34
N THR A 69 -11.94 -23.52 -9.96
CA THR A 69 -13.32 -23.50 -9.46
C THR A 69 -13.31 -23.10 -8.00
N ASN A 70 -14.42 -22.54 -7.51
CA ASN A 70 -14.58 -22.24 -6.09
C ASN A 70 -14.30 -23.47 -5.18
N ASP A 71 -13.94 -23.19 -3.94
CA ASP A 71 -13.59 -24.12 -2.86
C ASP A 71 -14.63 -24.18 -1.73
N ASN A 72 -15.65 -23.31 -1.76
CA ASN A 72 -16.66 -23.14 -0.71
C ASN A 72 -18.08 -23.61 -1.10
N GLY A 73 -18.18 -24.44 -2.14
CA GLY A 73 -19.45 -25.00 -2.63
C GLY A 73 -20.31 -24.04 -3.43
N GLY A 74 -19.75 -22.91 -3.87
CA GLY A 74 -20.36 -21.99 -4.80
C GLY A 74 -20.41 -22.52 -6.24
N VAL A 75 -20.76 -21.63 -7.16
CA VAL A 75 -20.86 -21.92 -8.60
C VAL A 75 -20.05 -20.94 -9.45
N ALA A 76 -19.07 -20.27 -8.84
CA ALA A 76 -18.10 -19.46 -9.55
C ALA A 76 -17.05 -20.34 -10.25
N GLN A 77 -16.71 -19.96 -11.48
CA GLN A 77 -15.52 -20.38 -12.21
C GLN A 77 -14.59 -19.18 -12.29
N TYR A 78 -13.49 -19.19 -11.54
CA TYR A 78 -12.50 -18.12 -11.63
C TYR A 78 -11.68 -18.27 -12.91
N VAL A 79 -11.46 -17.15 -13.58
CA VAL A 79 -10.81 -17.06 -14.88
C VAL A 79 -9.86 -15.88 -14.92
N ASP A 80 -8.97 -15.87 -15.91
CA ASP A 80 -8.22 -14.67 -16.28
C ASP A 80 -9.23 -13.62 -16.71
N GLY A 81 -9.35 -12.57 -15.90
CA GLY A 81 -10.33 -11.52 -16.10
C GLY A 81 -10.07 -10.73 -17.37
N VAL A 82 -8.80 -10.43 -17.69
CA VAL A 82 -8.44 -9.64 -18.87
C VAL A 82 -8.73 -10.42 -20.14
N ALA A 83 -8.28 -11.67 -20.20
CA ALA A 83 -8.51 -12.53 -21.37
C ALA A 83 -9.99 -12.86 -21.59
N SER A 84 -10.78 -12.88 -20.51
CA SER A 84 -12.22 -13.15 -20.56
C SER A 84 -13.09 -11.90 -20.74
N GLY A 85 -12.49 -10.70 -20.74
CA GLY A 85 -13.23 -9.43 -20.77
C GLY A 85 -13.97 -9.09 -19.48
N LEU A 86 -13.64 -9.76 -18.37
CA LEU A 86 -14.21 -9.55 -17.03
C LEU A 86 -13.34 -8.67 -16.12
N ALA A 87 -12.12 -8.31 -16.54
CA ALA A 87 -11.31 -7.30 -15.85
C ALA A 87 -10.74 -6.34 -16.89
N TYR A 88 -11.03 -5.05 -16.75
CA TYR A 88 -10.57 -4.04 -17.70
C TYR A 88 -10.53 -2.65 -17.07
N THR A 89 -9.85 -1.72 -17.76
CA THR A 89 -9.74 -0.32 -17.33
C THR A 89 -10.77 0.55 -18.04
N SER A 90 -11.34 1.51 -17.32
CA SER A 90 -12.23 2.55 -17.86
C SER A 90 -11.73 3.91 -17.37
N GLY A 91 -10.92 4.58 -18.19
CA GLY A 91 -10.15 5.73 -17.73
C GLY A 91 -9.13 5.32 -16.65
N SER A 92 -9.21 5.94 -15.47
CA SER A 92 -8.38 5.57 -14.31
C SER A 92 -9.01 4.47 -13.44
N GLN A 93 -10.29 4.15 -13.66
CA GLN A 93 -11.00 3.12 -12.90
C GLN A 93 -10.69 1.72 -13.43
N VAL A 94 -10.85 0.73 -12.56
CA VAL A 94 -10.83 -0.68 -12.90
C VAL A 94 -12.22 -1.26 -12.69
N VAL A 95 -12.69 -2.04 -13.66
CA VAL A 95 -13.93 -2.80 -13.56
C VAL A 95 -13.60 -4.28 -13.46
N LEU A 96 -14.15 -4.95 -12.45
CA LEU A 96 -14.10 -6.40 -12.29
C LEU A 96 -15.54 -6.92 -12.36
N ALA A 97 -15.89 -7.55 -13.48
CA ALA A 97 -17.24 -7.98 -13.80
C ALA A 97 -17.46 -9.48 -13.57
N VAL A 98 -18.73 -9.87 -13.62
CA VAL A 98 -19.19 -11.26 -13.62
C VAL A 98 -19.87 -11.54 -14.96
N ASP A 99 -19.67 -12.74 -15.50
CA ASP A 99 -20.32 -13.18 -16.74
C ASP A 99 -21.85 -13.10 -16.61
N ASP A 100 -22.51 -12.50 -17.60
CA ASP A 100 -23.95 -12.27 -17.64
C ASP A 100 -24.69 -13.19 -18.62
N THR A 101 -24.02 -14.22 -19.14
CA THR A 101 -24.63 -15.25 -20.01
C THR A 101 -25.86 -15.84 -19.32
N PRO A 102 -27.05 -15.86 -19.98
CA PRO A 102 -28.32 -16.16 -19.34
C PRO A 102 -28.32 -17.44 -18.50
N THR A 103 -27.75 -18.53 -19.03
CA THR A 103 -27.68 -19.81 -18.34
C THR A 103 -26.32 -20.47 -18.55
N VAL A 104 -25.72 -20.96 -17.47
CA VAL A 104 -24.38 -21.58 -17.44
C VAL A 104 -24.34 -22.71 -16.40
N SER A 105 -23.37 -23.61 -16.47
CA SER A 105 -23.15 -24.61 -15.41
C SER A 105 -22.37 -24.05 -14.22
N LEU A 106 -21.35 -23.24 -14.50
CA LEU A 106 -20.61 -22.42 -13.56
C LEU A 106 -20.49 -21.03 -14.19
N ARG A 107 -20.68 -19.98 -13.40
CA ARG A 107 -20.63 -18.60 -13.88
C ARG A 107 -19.22 -18.06 -13.73
N LYS A 108 -18.68 -17.49 -14.81
CA LYS A 108 -17.33 -16.93 -14.77
C LYS A 108 -17.30 -15.68 -13.91
N ALA A 109 -16.29 -15.59 -13.05
CA ALA A 109 -16.02 -14.45 -12.19
C ALA A 109 -14.51 -14.28 -12.04
N VAL A 110 -14.10 -13.24 -11.33
CA VAL A 110 -12.70 -12.96 -11.03
C VAL A 110 -12.45 -13.19 -9.54
N ARG A 111 -11.34 -13.87 -9.25
CA ARG A 111 -10.64 -13.87 -7.97
C ARG A 111 -9.18 -13.64 -8.28
N MET A 112 -8.57 -12.68 -7.59
CA MET A 112 -7.19 -12.32 -7.81
C MET A 112 -6.53 -11.94 -6.50
N HIS A 113 -5.26 -12.27 -6.36
CA HIS A 113 -4.47 -11.97 -5.18
C HIS A 113 -3.24 -11.15 -5.57
N SER A 114 -2.74 -10.32 -4.66
CA SER A 114 -1.56 -9.51 -4.91
C SER A 114 -0.34 -10.38 -5.20
N LYS A 115 0.63 -9.84 -5.94
CA LYS A 115 1.96 -10.44 -6.10
C LYS A 115 2.86 -10.21 -4.89
N THR A 116 2.51 -9.21 -4.08
CA THR A 116 3.20 -8.84 -2.84
C THR A 116 2.48 -9.43 -1.65
N GLN A 117 3.23 -9.97 -0.70
CA GLN A 117 2.77 -10.37 0.62
C GLN A 117 3.02 -9.24 1.62
N PHE A 118 2.18 -9.16 2.64
CA PHE A 118 2.23 -8.12 3.67
C PHE A 118 2.32 -8.74 5.06
N ASN A 119 3.19 -8.21 5.90
CA ASN A 119 3.30 -8.58 7.31
C ASN A 119 2.99 -7.39 8.22
N ALA A 120 2.61 -7.66 9.46
CA ALA A 120 2.32 -6.62 10.43
C ALA A 120 3.54 -5.72 10.72
N VAL A 121 4.75 -6.29 10.69
CA VAL A 121 6.02 -5.58 10.88
C VAL A 121 6.28 -4.52 9.81
N ASP A 122 5.65 -4.65 8.64
CA ASP A 122 5.76 -3.67 7.59
C ASP A 122 4.99 -2.39 7.96
N ASN A 123 4.01 -2.43 8.88
CA ASN A 123 3.17 -1.29 9.24
C ASN A 123 2.53 -0.65 8.00
N ASN A 124 1.54 -1.33 7.43
CA ASN A 124 0.84 -0.86 6.23
C ASN A 124 -0.47 -0.17 6.58
N LEU A 125 -0.79 0.86 5.79
CA LEU A 125 -2.12 1.46 5.72
C LEU A 125 -2.61 1.31 4.29
N PHE A 126 -3.67 0.53 4.12
CA PHE A 126 -4.36 0.36 2.85
C PHE A 126 -5.54 1.31 2.78
N ILE A 127 -5.72 1.95 1.63
CA ILE A 127 -6.89 2.75 1.30
C ILE A 127 -7.53 2.14 0.05
N PHE A 128 -8.77 1.69 0.16
CA PHE A 128 -9.56 1.10 -0.91
C PHE A 128 -10.65 2.10 -1.34
N ASP A 129 -10.44 2.82 -2.45
CA ASP A 129 -11.45 3.74 -3.02
C ASP A 129 -12.29 3.01 -4.06
N VAL A 130 -13.55 2.75 -3.73
CA VAL A 130 -14.47 1.90 -4.50
C VAL A 130 -15.72 2.71 -4.84
N ALA A 131 -16.03 2.80 -6.14
CA ALA A 131 -17.21 3.50 -6.65
C ALA A 131 -18.46 2.61 -6.68
N HIS A 132 -18.28 1.30 -6.84
CA HIS A 132 -19.39 0.34 -6.91
C HIS A 132 -18.93 -1.04 -6.44
N ILE A 133 -19.80 -1.72 -5.68
CA ILE A 133 -19.64 -3.09 -5.18
C ILE A 133 -20.70 -3.99 -5.82
N PRO A 134 -20.40 -5.25 -6.15
CA PRO A 134 -21.41 -6.22 -6.58
C PRO A 134 -22.56 -6.34 -5.57
N ALA A 135 -23.79 -6.13 -6.03
CA ALA A 135 -24.98 -6.13 -5.19
C ALA A 135 -26.14 -6.83 -5.91
N VAL A 136 -26.09 -8.16 -5.95
CA VAL A 136 -27.11 -9.02 -6.60
C VAL A 136 -27.34 -10.25 -5.72
N CYS A 137 -28.58 -10.75 -5.66
CA CYS A 137 -28.85 -12.02 -4.97
C CYS A 137 -27.91 -13.12 -5.49
N GLY A 138 -27.20 -13.78 -4.57
CA GLY A 138 -26.23 -14.83 -4.87
C GLY A 138 -24.80 -14.35 -5.07
N THR A 139 -24.50 -13.06 -5.06
CA THR A 139 -23.10 -12.59 -5.01
C THR A 139 -22.54 -12.65 -3.60
N TRP A 140 -21.24 -12.91 -3.50
CA TRP A 140 -20.45 -12.83 -2.28
C TRP A 140 -19.11 -12.14 -2.64
N PRO A 141 -19.11 -10.81 -2.77
CA PRO A 141 -17.91 -10.07 -3.10
C PRO A 141 -17.07 -9.76 -1.86
N ALA A 142 -15.75 -9.77 -2.00
CA ALA A 142 -14.84 -9.47 -0.90
C ALA A 142 -13.59 -8.66 -1.33
N ILE A 143 -13.12 -7.79 -0.43
CA ILE A 143 -11.76 -7.23 -0.37
C ILE A 143 -11.19 -7.62 1.00
N TRP A 144 -10.18 -8.49 0.99
CA TRP A 144 -9.72 -9.18 2.19
C TRP A 144 -8.24 -9.53 2.05
N LEU A 145 -7.61 -9.91 3.15
CA LEU A 145 -6.22 -10.34 3.18
C LEU A 145 -6.14 -11.74 3.78
N THR A 146 -5.34 -12.63 3.22
CA THR A 146 -5.23 -14.02 3.71
C THR A 146 -3.83 -14.58 3.57
N GLY A 147 -3.39 -15.35 4.55
CA GLY A 147 -2.13 -16.08 4.54
C GLY A 147 -2.23 -17.43 3.82
N THR A 148 -1.08 -18.05 3.51
CA THR A 148 -1.08 -19.27 2.68
C THR A 148 -1.53 -20.53 3.43
N ASN A 149 -1.28 -20.61 4.74
CA ASN A 149 -1.69 -21.72 5.60
C ASN A 149 -2.92 -21.35 6.44
N TRP A 150 -4.07 -21.22 5.78
CA TRP A 150 -5.33 -20.88 6.44
C TRP A 150 -5.80 -21.97 7.44
N PRO A 151 -6.31 -21.61 8.64
CA PRO A 151 -6.45 -20.25 9.18
C PRO A 151 -5.25 -19.81 10.04
N TYR A 152 -4.18 -20.59 10.11
CA TYR A 152 -3.06 -20.34 11.02
C TYR A 152 -2.21 -19.12 10.65
N ASP A 153 -2.17 -18.76 9.37
CA ASP A 153 -1.52 -17.55 8.88
C ASP A 153 -2.46 -16.33 8.81
N GLY A 154 -3.70 -16.49 9.26
CA GLY A 154 -4.65 -15.40 9.44
C GLY A 154 -5.41 -14.96 8.19
N GLU A 155 -6.53 -14.29 8.43
CA GLU A 155 -7.41 -13.66 7.44
C GLU A 155 -8.02 -12.37 8.02
N ILE A 156 -8.06 -11.31 7.20
CA ILE A 156 -8.65 -10.01 7.57
C ILE A 156 -9.64 -9.60 6.48
N ASP A 157 -10.94 -9.58 6.82
CA ASP A 157 -12.00 -9.18 5.89
C ASP A 157 -12.34 -7.71 6.11
N VAL A 158 -12.07 -6.89 5.09
CA VAL A 158 -12.24 -5.42 5.16
C VAL A 158 -13.53 -4.96 4.50
N VAL A 159 -13.94 -5.66 3.45
CA VAL A 159 -15.21 -5.48 2.76
C VAL A 159 -15.73 -6.86 2.43
N GLU A 160 -16.78 -7.32 3.08
CA GLU A 160 -17.37 -8.63 2.83
C GLU A 160 -18.84 -8.65 3.24
N ALA A 161 -19.69 -9.15 2.34
CA ALA A 161 -21.06 -9.49 2.65
C ALA A 161 -21.64 -10.33 1.49
N VAL A 162 -22.91 -10.72 1.62
CA VAL A 162 -23.59 -11.54 0.62
C VAL A 162 -24.86 -10.89 0.09
N ASN A 163 -25.30 -11.34 -1.08
CA ASN A 163 -26.59 -11.01 -1.64
C ASN A 163 -26.80 -9.50 -1.82
N LEU A 164 -27.89 -8.97 -1.24
CA LEU A 164 -28.28 -7.56 -1.24
C LEU A 164 -28.18 -6.99 0.19
N TYR A 165 -27.24 -7.48 0.98
CA TYR A 165 -26.92 -6.88 2.27
C TYR A 165 -26.58 -5.40 2.06
N ASN A 166 -26.88 -4.58 3.05
CA ASN A 166 -26.55 -3.15 3.03
C ASN A 166 -25.62 -2.75 4.17
N ARG A 167 -25.20 -3.73 4.96
CA ARG A 167 -24.22 -3.60 6.03
C ARG A 167 -23.06 -4.51 5.69
N ASP A 168 -21.87 -3.94 5.75
CA ASP A 168 -20.62 -4.68 5.62
C ASP A 168 -20.41 -5.58 6.85
N GLU A 169 -19.73 -6.70 6.68
CA GLU A 169 -19.33 -7.59 7.76
C GLU A 169 -17.79 -7.67 7.81
N TYR A 170 -17.20 -7.19 8.91
CA TYR A 170 -15.76 -7.27 9.17
C TYR A 170 -15.47 -8.53 10.00
N SER A 171 -14.41 -9.26 9.69
CA SER A 171 -14.00 -10.46 10.42
C SER A 171 -12.50 -10.65 10.50
N LEU A 172 -12.08 -11.44 11.48
CA LEU A 172 -10.77 -12.09 11.49
C LEU A 172 -10.95 -13.60 11.61
N HIS A 173 -10.17 -14.35 10.85
CA HIS A 173 -10.05 -15.80 10.97
C HIS A 173 -8.60 -16.14 11.30
N THR A 174 -8.38 -16.83 12.42
CA THR A 174 -7.05 -17.20 12.91
C THR A 174 -7.03 -18.64 13.41
N GLY A 175 -5.83 -19.13 13.79
CA GLY A 175 -5.72 -20.25 14.73
C GLY A 175 -6.16 -19.89 16.17
N PRO A 176 -6.01 -20.82 17.11
CA PRO A 176 -6.42 -20.61 18.51
C PRO A 176 -5.72 -19.44 19.21
N GLY A 177 -6.48 -18.67 20.00
CA GLY A 177 -5.94 -17.71 20.99
C GLY A 177 -6.13 -16.23 20.67
N CYS A 178 -6.57 -15.88 19.45
CA CYS A 178 -6.97 -14.52 19.10
C CYS A 178 -8.45 -14.28 19.49
N THR A 179 -8.72 -13.14 20.13
CA THR A 179 -10.08 -12.71 20.50
C THR A 179 -10.32 -11.23 20.20
N ALA A 180 -11.52 -10.91 19.75
CA ALA A 180 -11.97 -9.56 19.46
C ALA A 180 -12.83 -8.98 20.61
N PRO A 181 -12.90 -7.64 20.76
CA PRO A 181 -13.73 -6.99 21.78
C PRO A 181 -15.23 -7.31 21.68
N ALA A 182 -15.88 -7.67 22.79
CA ALA A 182 -17.32 -7.98 22.81
C ALA A 182 -18.25 -6.82 22.37
N THR A 183 -17.74 -5.58 22.38
CA THR A 183 -18.49 -4.38 22.00
C THR A 183 -17.61 -3.42 21.22
N MET A 184 -18.14 -2.87 20.12
CA MET A 184 -17.50 -1.78 19.35
C MET A 184 -18.52 -0.67 19.06
N PRO A 185 -18.12 0.62 18.97
CA PRO A 185 -19.06 1.74 18.89
C PRO A 185 -20.00 1.78 17.68
N ASN A 186 -19.61 1.20 16.54
CA ASN A 186 -20.37 1.26 15.28
C ASN A 186 -20.71 -0.12 14.72
N LEU A 187 -20.35 -1.18 15.43
CA LEU A 187 -20.53 -2.55 14.97
C LEU A 187 -21.32 -3.35 15.99
N GLN A 188 -21.98 -4.40 15.50
CA GLN A 188 -22.55 -5.45 16.34
C GLN A 188 -21.97 -6.79 15.94
N LEU A 189 -21.77 -7.70 16.89
CA LEU A 189 -21.40 -9.07 16.58
C LEU A 189 -22.46 -9.71 15.67
N VAL A 190 -22.00 -10.42 14.64
CA VAL A 190 -22.87 -11.21 13.74
C VAL A 190 -23.55 -12.33 14.53
N GLU A 191 -22.76 -13.08 15.30
CA GLU A 191 -23.26 -14.04 16.29
C GLU A 191 -23.04 -13.52 17.71
N ALA A 192 -24.12 -13.43 18.50
CA ALA A 192 -24.08 -12.88 19.84
C ALA A 192 -23.12 -13.67 20.75
N GLY A 193 -22.04 -13.02 21.18
CA GLY A 193 -21.03 -13.61 22.06
C GLY A 193 -19.85 -14.27 21.33
N ALA A 194 -19.88 -14.38 20.01
CA ALA A 194 -18.81 -14.95 19.19
C ALA A 194 -17.63 -13.96 19.06
N THR A 195 -16.82 -13.90 20.10
CA THR A 195 -15.62 -13.03 20.17
C THR A 195 -14.32 -13.76 19.84
N SER A 196 -14.36 -15.10 19.70
CA SER A 196 -13.21 -15.91 19.34
C SER A 196 -12.97 -15.83 17.84
N CYS A 197 -11.74 -15.54 17.44
CA CYS A 197 -11.35 -15.52 16.03
C CYS A 197 -10.82 -16.88 15.53
N ASP A 198 -10.86 -17.91 16.37
CA ASP A 198 -10.37 -19.26 16.06
C ASP A 198 -11.27 -19.99 15.04
N ALA A 199 -10.86 -19.94 13.78
CA ALA A 199 -11.56 -20.57 12.66
C ALA A 199 -11.39 -22.10 12.61
N THR A 200 -10.55 -22.68 13.47
CA THR A 200 -10.45 -24.15 13.61
C THR A 200 -11.61 -24.73 14.41
N VAL A 201 -12.29 -23.89 15.20
CA VAL A 201 -13.46 -24.26 16.02
C VAL A 201 -14.75 -23.81 15.35
N ASP A 202 -14.78 -22.57 14.85
CA ASP A 202 -15.93 -21.98 14.18
C ASP A 202 -15.49 -21.22 12.93
N PRO A 203 -15.85 -21.68 11.72
CA PRO A 203 -15.43 -21.00 10.49
C PRO A 203 -15.96 -19.57 10.35
N GLY A 204 -17.02 -19.19 11.07
CA GLY A 204 -17.52 -17.81 11.11
C GLY A 204 -16.66 -16.86 11.95
N ALA A 205 -15.83 -17.42 12.84
CA ALA A 205 -14.87 -16.71 13.68
C ALA A 205 -15.45 -15.42 14.33
N CYS A 206 -14.64 -14.37 14.46
CA CYS A 206 -15.07 -13.15 15.13
C CYS A 206 -15.59 -12.11 14.11
N GLY A 207 -16.85 -12.29 13.68
CA GLY A 207 -17.52 -11.42 12.70
C GLY A 207 -18.37 -10.30 13.31
N TYR A 208 -18.35 -9.13 12.68
CA TYR A 208 -19.05 -7.92 13.11
C TYR A 208 -19.75 -7.22 11.94
N SER A 209 -21.05 -6.97 12.08
CA SER A 209 -21.84 -6.22 11.11
C SER A 209 -21.82 -4.72 11.40
N ASP A 210 -21.57 -3.90 10.39
CA ASP A 210 -21.67 -2.45 10.47
C ASP A 210 -23.11 -2.01 10.78
N LEU A 211 -23.29 -1.01 11.63
CA LEU A 211 -24.60 -0.43 11.91
C LEU A 211 -25.04 0.58 10.83
N ASP A 212 -24.10 1.06 10.01
CA ASP A 212 -24.35 1.94 8.88
C ASP A 212 -24.85 1.15 7.66
N SER A 213 -26.09 1.38 7.25
CA SER A 213 -26.70 0.73 6.08
C SER A 213 -26.19 1.26 4.72
N THR A 214 -25.19 2.15 4.73
CA THR A 214 -24.50 2.64 3.53
C THR A 214 -23.10 2.03 3.38
N SER A 215 -22.68 1.17 4.30
CA SER A 215 -21.37 0.50 4.27
C SER A 215 -21.25 -0.55 3.18
N PHE A 216 -22.36 -1.10 2.68
CA PHE A 216 -22.28 -2.14 1.64
C PHE A 216 -23.44 -2.09 0.63
N GLY A 217 -23.26 -2.80 -0.48
CA GLY A 217 -24.31 -3.20 -1.41
C GLY A 217 -25.06 -2.01 -2.02
N PRO A 218 -26.40 -2.09 -2.17
CA PRO A 218 -27.17 -1.02 -2.81
C PRO A 218 -27.07 0.32 -2.08
N GLY A 219 -26.92 0.32 -0.75
CA GLY A 219 -26.75 1.54 0.04
C GLY A 219 -25.44 2.27 -0.29
N PHE A 220 -24.35 1.52 -0.35
CA PHE A 220 -23.02 2.01 -0.75
C PHE A 220 -23.03 2.54 -2.19
N ASN A 221 -23.56 1.77 -3.14
CA ASN A 221 -23.61 2.15 -4.55
C ASN A 221 -24.45 3.42 -4.78
N ASN A 222 -25.59 3.56 -4.09
CA ASN A 222 -26.44 4.76 -4.17
C ASN A 222 -25.79 6.00 -3.55
N ALA A 223 -24.84 5.83 -2.62
CA ALA A 223 -24.05 6.92 -2.06
C ALA A 223 -22.90 7.37 -2.99
N GLY A 224 -22.76 6.77 -4.17
CA GLY A 224 -21.65 7.00 -5.10
C GLY A 224 -20.37 6.26 -4.70
N GLY A 225 -20.51 5.21 -3.89
CA GLY A 225 -19.42 4.44 -3.34
C GLY A 225 -18.82 5.05 -2.07
N GLY A 226 -17.56 4.76 -1.82
CA GLY A 226 -16.88 5.10 -0.57
C GLY A 226 -15.44 4.63 -0.51
N VAL A 227 -14.81 4.94 0.62
CA VAL A 227 -13.43 4.58 0.92
C VAL A 227 -13.42 3.72 2.17
N PHE A 228 -12.77 2.57 2.07
CA PHE A 228 -12.38 1.76 3.22
C PHE A 228 -10.90 1.96 3.50
N ALA A 229 -10.51 1.94 4.76
CA ALA A 229 -9.11 1.92 5.16
C ALA A 229 -8.83 0.75 6.09
N LEU A 230 -7.64 0.16 5.97
CA LEU A 230 -7.11 -0.86 6.87
C LEU A 230 -5.72 -0.44 7.32
N GLU A 231 -5.53 -0.21 8.62
CA GLU A 231 -4.22 -0.21 9.26
C GLU A 231 -3.90 -1.65 9.70
N PHE A 232 -2.85 -2.22 9.12
CA PHE A 232 -2.29 -3.52 9.47
C PHE A 232 -0.86 -3.31 9.96
N ALA A 233 -0.70 -3.26 11.28
CA ALA A 233 0.54 -2.86 11.94
C ALA A 233 0.79 -3.70 13.19
N VAL A 234 1.99 -3.60 13.75
CA VAL A 234 2.35 -4.32 14.99
C VAL A 234 1.52 -3.88 16.20
N ASP A 235 0.98 -2.67 16.17
CA ASP A 235 0.19 -2.10 17.27
C ASP A 235 -1.30 -2.48 17.21
N GLY A 236 -1.76 -3.11 16.13
CA GLY A 236 -3.12 -3.64 15.99
C GLY A 236 -3.64 -3.66 14.55
N ILE A 237 -4.90 -4.06 14.44
CA ILE A 237 -5.68 -4.02 13.18
C ILE A 237 -6.81 -3.02 13.38
N LYS A 238 -6.90 -2.03 12.49
CA LYS A 238 -7.97 -1.03 12.53
C LYS A 238 -8.58 -0.82 11.15
N THR A 239 -9.89 -0.70 11.08
CA THR A 239 -10.60 -0.35 9.84
C THR A 239 -11.44 0.91 9.99
N TRP A 240 -11.66 1.59 8.86
CA TRP A 240 -12.54 2.74 8.74
C TRP A 240 -13.35 2.66 7.46
N PHE A 241 -14.52 3.30 7.47
CA PHE A 241 -15.38 3.46 6.31
C PHE A 241 -15.91 4.89 6.23
N TRP A 242 -15.87 5.46 5.02
CA TRP A 242 -16.52 6.72 4.68
C TRP A 242 -17.25 6.59 3.34
N THR A 243 -18.48 7.07 3.26
CA THR A 243 -19.15 7.27 1.97
C THR A 243 -18.41 8.32 1.13
N ALA A 244 -18.57 8.28 -0.20
CA ALA A 244 -17.83 9.14 -1.13
C ALA A 244 -17.87 10.64 -0.78
N ALA A 245 -19.00 11.10 -0.23
CA ALA A 245 -19.22 12.50 0.19
C ALA A 245 -18.48 12.89 1.48
N ASN A 246 -18.08 11.93 2.31
CA ASN A 246 -17.52 12.15 3.65
C ASN A 246 -16.05 11.71 3.77
N VAL A 247 -15.39 11.37 2.65
CA VAL A 247 -13.99 10.97 2.65
C VAL A 247 -13.11 12.12 3.16
N PRO A 248 -12.28 11.89 4.19
CA PRO A 248 -11.33 12.86 4.71
C PRO A 248 -10.43 13.50 3.62
N THR A 249 -10.17 14.79 3.77
CA THR A 249 -9.42 15.57 2.75
C THR A 249 -7.96 15.14 2.63
N ASP A 250 -7.36 14.68 3.72
CA ASP A 250 -6.01 14.13 3.78
C ASP A 250 -5.87 12.85 2.92
N ILE A 251 -6.87 11.96 2.95
CA ILE A 251 -6.96 10.80 2.05
C ILE A 251 -7.06 11.26 0.59
N ARG A 252 -7.95 12.22 0.28
CA ARG A 252 -8.10 12.77 -1.08
C ARG A 252 -6.81 13.43 -1.59
N ASN A 253 -5.98 13.95 -0.69
CA ASN A 253 -4.70 14.57 -1.00
C ASN A 253 -3.51 13.57 -1.01
N LEU A 254 -3.77 12.28 -0.85
CA LEU A 254 -2.77 11.21 -0.78
C LEU A 254 -1.75 11.43 0.36
N SER A 255 -2.22 11.89 1.51
CA SER A 255 -1.42 12.17 2.71
C SER A 255 -2.21 11.81 3.97
N PRO A 256 -2.62 10.53 4.15
CA PRO A 256 -3.52 10.12 5.21
C PRO A 256 -2.90 10.29 6.60
N THR A 257 -3.64 10.93 7.50
CA THR A 257 -3.25 11.20 8.89
C THR A 257 -4.29 10.59 9.85
N PRO A 258 -4.24 9.27 10.10
CA PRO A 258 -5.17 8.57 10.98
C PRO A 258 -5.42 9.19 12.36
N SER A 259 -4.42 9.85 12.95
CA SER A 259 -4.51 10.53 14.25
C SER A 259 -5.50 11.71 14.25
N THR A 260 -5.81 12.26 13.07
CA THR A 260 -6.81 13.33 12.90
C THR A 260 -8.21 12.78 12.64
N TRP A 261 -8.33 11.50 12.30
CA TRP A 261 -9.63 10.86 12.15
C TRP A 261 -10.22 10.66 13.55
N ALA A 262 -11.48 11.06 13.74
CA ALA A 262 -12.11 10.91 15.04
C ALA A 262 -12.01 9.46 15.52
N ALA A 263 -11.66 9.22 16.78
CA ALA A 263 -11.54 7.86 17.31
C ALA A 263 -12.85 7.05 17.15
N SER A 264 -14.00 7.73 17.19
CA SER A 264 -15.32 7.15 16.92
C SER A 264 -15.56 6.77 15.46
N ALA A 265 -14.68 7.15 14.52
CA ALA A 265 -14.78 6.80 13.11
C ALA A 265 -14.21 5.40 12.82
N ALA A 266 -13.33 4.88 13.67
CA ALA A 266 -12.87 3.49 13.57
C ALA A 266 -14.08 2.55 13.68
N ARG A 267 -14.17 1.61 12.75
CA ARG A 267 -15.21 0.59 12.68
C ARG A 267 -14.76 -0.61 13.47
N PHE A 268 -13.74 -1.28 12.98
CA PHE A 268 -13.13 -2.46 13.58
C PHE A 268 -11.81 -2.06 14.24
N ASN A 269 -11.60 -2.39 15.52
CA ASN A 269 -10.37 -2.05 16.24
C ASN A 269 -9.98 -3.20 17.17
N ILE A 270 -8.96 -3.94 16.75
CA ILE A 270 -8.50 -5.15 17.41
C ILE A 270 -7.21 -4.86 18.19
N PRO A 271 -7.23 -4.97 19.53
CA PRO A 271 -6.07 -4.64 20.34
C PRO A 271 -5.03 -5.76 20.30
N VAL A 272 -3.77 -5.39 20.15
CA VAL A 272 -2.60 -6.30 20.14
C VAL A 272 -2.57 -7.27 21.34
N SER A 273 -3.07 -6.84 22.49
CA SER A 273 -3.08 -7.65 23.72
C SER A 273 -4.01 -8.87 23.66
N SER A 274 -5.04 -8.85 22.81
CA SER A 274 -5.99 -9.96 22.65
C SER A 274 -5.85 -10.69 21.33
N CYS A 275 -5.20 -10.08 20.34
CA CYS A 275 -4.88 -10.67 19.06
C CYS A 275 -3.67 -9.95 18.47
N SER A 276 -2.48 -10.49 18.68
CA SER A 276 -1.22 -9.91 18.19
C SER A 276 -1.09 -10.09 16.67
N PRO A 277 -1.01 -9.00 15.88
CA PRO A 277 -0.90 -9.11 14.42
C PRO A 277 0.30 -9.96 13.98
N GLU A 278 1.47 -9.77 14.60
CA GLU A 278 2.70 -10.51 14.29
C GLU A 278 2.65 -12.02 14.62
N THR A 279 1.70 -12.44 15.45
CA THR A 279 1.55 -13.84 15.85
C THR A 279 0.55 -14.57 14.96
N TYR A 280 -0.54 -13.90 14.60
CA TYR A 280 -1.70 -14.52 13.96
C TYR A 280 -1.79 -14.27 12.45
N PHE A 281 -1.06 -13.29 11.92
CA PHE A 281 -1.18 -12.87 10.53
C PHE A 281 0.19 -12.83 9.86
N ASN A 282 0.42 -13.77 8.95
CA ASN A 282 1.73 -13.98 8.33
C ASN A 282 1.62 -13.98 6.81
N GLU A 283 2.48 -13.20 6.16
CA GLU A 283 2.63 -13.15 4.70
C GLU A 283 1.30 -13.03 3.95
N LEU A 284 0.44 -12.11 4.41
CA LEU A 284 -0.91 -11.97 3.87
C LEU A 284 -0.89 -11.46 2.43
N LEU A 285 -1.68 -12.09 1.57
CA LEU A 285 -1.96 -11.62 0.21
C LEU A 285 -3.25 -10.81 0.23
N LEU A 286 -3.27 -9.64 -0.43
CA LEU A 286 -4.48 -8.87 -0.66
C LEU A 286 -5.30 -9.54 -1.78
N VAL A 287 -6.55 -9.87 -1.51
CA VAL A 287 -7.47 -10.54 -2.42
C VAL A 287 -8.66 -9.65 -2.74
N VAL A 288 -9.05 -9.65 -4.01
CA VAL A 288 -10.32 -9.07 -4.47
C VAL A 288 -11.04 -10.11 -5.31
N ASN A 289 -12.30 -10.39 -4.98
CA ASN A 289 -13.10 -11.33 -5.75
C ASN A 289 -14.59 -11.02 -5.74
N THR A 290 -15.31 -11.75 -6.60
CA THR A 290 -16.75 -11.96 -6.48
C THR A 290 -17.01 -13.46 -6.50
N ASN A 291 -17.13 -14.05 -5.31
CA ASN A 291 -17.65 -15.41 -5.20
C ASN A 291 -19.15 -15.41 -5.52
N LEU A 292 -19.67 -16.57 -5.93
CA LEU A 292 -21.05 -16.71 -6.38
C LEU A 292 -21.70 -17.94 -5.76
N ALA A 293 -22.80 -17.72 -5.04
CA ALA A 293 -23.41 -18.66 -4.11
C ALA A 293 -22.38 -19.15 -3.07
N GLY A 294 -22.41 -20.43 -2.72
CA GLY A 294 -21.54 -21.01 -1.71
C GLY A 294 -22.21 -21.10 -0.37
N SER A 295 -21.49 -21.63 0.61
CA SER A 295 -21.99 -21.92 1.96
C SER A 295 -22.77 -20.76 2.56
N TRP A 296 -22.25 -19.53 2.46
CA TRP A 296 -22.87 -18.37 3.09
C TRP A 296 -24.13 -17.89 2.35
N PRO A 297 -24.12 -17.50 1.05
CA PRO A 297 -25.36 -17.12 0.38
C PRO A 297 -26.44 -18.19 0.42
N GLU A 298 -26.08 -19.47 0.35
CA GLU A 298 -27.04 -20.58 0.49
C GLU A 298 -27.61 -20.66 1.91
N GLY A 299 -26.78 -20.53 2.94
CA GLY A 299 -27.18 -20.57 4.34
C GLY A 299 -28.18 -19.49 4.73
N VAL A 300 -28.15 -18.33 4.06
CA VAL A 300 -29.04 -17.19 4.34
C VAL A 300 -30.07 -16.92 3.22
N TRP A 301 -30.12 -17.75 2.17
CA TRP A 301 -30.92 -17.50 0.96
C TRP A 301 -32.41 -17.25 1.23
N GLY A 302 -32.98 -18.02 2.17
CA GLY A 302 -34.38 -17.94 2.59
C GLY A 302 -34.65 -16.97 3.75
N THR A 303 -33.61 -16.36 4.32
CA THR A 303 -33.70 -15.57 5.55
C THR A 303 -33.96 -14.10 5.25
N SER A 304 -34.92 -13.50 5.95
CA SER A 304 -35.21 -12.06 5.87
C SER A 304 -34.70 -11.35 7.12
N ASN A 305 -34.45 -10.04 7.03
CA ASN A 305 -33.94 -9.19 8.12
C ASN A 305 -32.54 -9.61 8.62
N VAL A 306 -31.65 -9.95 7.68
CA VAL A 306 -30.26 -10.34 7.93
C VAL A 306 -29.34 -9.44 7.09
N GLY A 307 -28.20 -9.01 7.63
CA GLY A 307 -27.28 -8.08 6.95
C GLY A 307 -27.92 -6.75 6.52
N GLY A 308 -29.01 -6.37 7.21
CA GLY A 308 -29.85 -5.22 6.87
C GLY A 308 -30.75 -5.38 5.63
N GLN A 309 -30.74 -6.56 4.99
CA GLN A 309 -31.65 -6.93 3.91
C GLN A 309 -33.02 -7.34 4.48
N THR A 310 -34.09 -6.59 4.15
CA THR A 310 -35.43 -6.82 4.74
C THR A 310 -36.22 -7.97 4.10
N THR A 311 -35.87 -8.39 2.89
CA THR A 311 -36.59 -9.43 2.13
C THR A 311 -35.61 -10.48 1.64
N SER A 312 -35.85 -11.77 1.92
CA SER A 312 -34.95 -12.85 1.49
C SER A 312 -34.79 -12.91 -0.02
N CYS A 313 -33.62 -13.36 -0.48
CA CYS A 313 -33.37 -13.52 -1.92
C CYS A 313 -34.27 -14.58 -2.55
N GLN A 314 -34.61 -15.64 -1.81
CA GLN A 314 -35.61 -16.60 -2.24
C GLN A 314 -36.96 -15.91 -2.58
N THR A 315 -37.40 -14.97 -1.75
CA THR A 315 -38.65 -14.23 -1.99
C THR A 315 -38.52 -13.23 -3.14
N GLN A 316 -37.42 -12.48 -3.19
CA GLN A 316 -37.19 -11.46 -4.23
C GLN A 316 -37.08 -12.07 -5.62
N THR A 317 -36.43 -13.23 -5.73
CA THR A 317 -36.14 -13.88 -7.02
C THR A 317 -37.15 -14.95 -7.41
N GLY A 318 -37.86 -15.53 -6.43
CA GLY A 318 -38.71 -16.70 -6.64
C GLY A 318 -37.94 -18.01 -6.87
N VAL A 319 -36.62 -18.03 -6.71
CA VAL A 319 -35.76 -19.20 -6.95
C VAL A 319 -35.38 -19.85 -5.62
N SER A 320 -35.33 -21.19 -5.60
CA SER A 320 -35.18 -21.97 -4.36
C SER A 320 -33.78 -21.95 -3.74
N THR A 321 -32.72 -21.75 -4.54
CA THR A 321 -31.32 -21.79 -4.08
C THR A 321 -30.50 -20.67 -4.72
N ALA A 322 -29.44 -20.24 -4.05
CA ALA A 322 -28.54 -19.21 -4.55
C ALA A 322 -27.85 -19.69 -5.84
N ALA A 323 -27.32 -20.91 -5.84
CA ALA A 323 -26.66 -21.53 -6.98
C ALA A 323 -27.58 -21.63 -8.19
N GLY A 324 -28.87 -21.98 -7.99
CA GLY A 324 -29.86 -22.04 -9.06
C GLY A 324 -30.16 -20.66 -9.65
N TYR A 325 -30.21 -19.62 -8.82
CA TYR A 325 -30.40 -18.26 -9.29
C TYR A 325 -29.18 -17.80 -10.09
N VAL A 326 -27.98 -17.93 -9.51
CA VAL A 326 -26.72 -17.55 -10.16
C VAL A 326 -26.57 -18.24 -11.51
N THR A 327 -26.74 -19.56 -11.61
CA THR A 327 -26.52 -20.29 -12.86
C THR A 327 -27.62 -20.06 -13.90
N GLY A 328 -28.85 -19.75 -13.48
CA GLY A 328 -30.02 -19.62 -14.35
C GLY A 328 -30.41 -18.20 -14.78
N HIS A 329 -29.85 -17.15 -14.16
CA HIS A 329 -30.32 -15.76 -14.33
C HIS A 329 -29.18 -14.77 -14.64
N GLY A 330 -28.35 -15.08 -15.65
CA GLY A 330 -27.16 -14.27 -15.96
C GLY A 330 -27.43 -12.79 -16.22
N SER A 331 -28.58 -12.45 -16.82
CA SER A 331 -28.94 -11.06 -17.09
C SER A 331 -29.13 -10.19 -15.85
N ALA A 332 -29.19 -10.79 -14.65
CA ALA A 332 -29.24 -10.07 -13.38
C ALA A 332 -27.86 -9.58 -12.90
N PHE A 333 -26.77 -10.15 -13.41
CA PHE A 333 -25.40 -9.88 -12.95
C PHE A 333 -24.87 -8.59 -13.57
N GLY A 334 -24.46 -8.60 -14.85
CA GLY A 334 -24.07 -7.39 -15.61
C GLY A 334 -23.35 -6.31 -14.77
N ALA A 335 -23.76 -5.05 -14.94
CA ALA A 335 -23.23 -3.92 -14.16
C ALA A 335 -23.62 -3.95 -12.67
N ALA A 336 -24.64 -4.72 -12.27
CA ALA A 336 -25.05 -4.82 -10.87
C ALA A 336 -24.10 -5.71 -10.05
N ALA A 337 -23.36 -6.61 -10.70
CA ALA A 337 -22.44 -7.55 -10.08
C ALA A 337 -20.97 -7.21 -10.35
N GLU A 338 -20.66 -5.96 -10.73
CA GLU A 338 -19.29 -5.52 -10.97
C GLU A 338 -18.73 -4.72 -9.79
N TRP A 339 -17.43 -4.90 -9.53
CA TRP A 339 -16.65 -3.91 -8.80
C TRP A 339 -16.27 -2.78 -9.76
N VAL A 340 -16.45 -1.53 -9.33
CA VAL A 340 -15.83 -0.36 -9.98
C VAL A 340 -14.89 0.28 -8.96
N ILE A 341 -13.60 0.17 -9.20
CA ILE A 341 -12.54 0.58 -8.27
C ILE A 341 -11.89 1.86 -8.80
N ASN A 342 -11.90 2.93 -8.00
CA ASN A 342 -11.21 4.17 -8.32
C ASN A 342 -9.70 4.05 -8.13
N GLY A 343 -9.27 3.28 -7.13
CA GLY A 343 -7.87 2.96 -6.89
C GLY A 343 -7.62 2.39 -5.50
N PHE A 344 -6.57 1.58 -5.39
CA PHE A 344 -6.02 1.17 -4.10
C PHE A 344 -4.72 1.91 -3.85
N TYR A 345 -4.52 2.34 -2.61
CA TYR A 345 -3.33 3.07 -2.20
C TYR A 345 -2.75 2.39 -0.98
N ILE A 346 -1.47 2.03 -1.06
CA ILE A 346 -0.77 1.38 0.03
C ILE A 346 0.24 2.39 0.53
N TYR A 347 0.22 2.60 1.84
CA TYR A 347 1.15 3.42 2.56
C TYR A 347 1.91 2.54 3.52
N ASN A 348 3.17 2.89 3.73
CA ASN A 348 3.98 2.32 4.78
C ASN A 348 4.17 3.38 5.85
N LYS A 349 4.08 2.99 7.12
CA LYS A 349 4.44 3.88 8.23
C LYS A 349 5.95 3.99 8.22
N VAL A 350 6.44 5.10 7.67
CA VAL A 350 7.80 5.54 7.95
C VAL A 350 7.82 5.75 9.46
N SER A 351 8.51 4.86 10.16
CA SER A 351 8.68 4.92 11.61
C SER A 351 9.02 6.38 12.00
N GLY A 352 8.18 6.99 12.85
CA GLY A 352 8.38 8.36 13.37
C GLY A 352 7.31 9.41 13.01
N GLY A 353 6.06 9.22 13.46
CA GLY A 353 4.99 10.23 13.45
C GLY A 353 4.55 10.60 14.86
N GLY A 354 5.47 11.12 15.67
CA GLY A 354 5.22 11.57 17.04
C GLY A 354 6.44 12.28 17.59
N THR A 355 6.25 13.45 18.18
CA THR A 355 7.31 14.27 18.78
C THR A 355 8.17 13.44 19.75
N GLY A 356 9.38 13.05 19.34
CA GLY A 356 10.36 12.53 20.30
C GLY A 356 11.34 11.47 19.81
N ASP A 357 10.98 10.59 18.86
CA ASP A 357 11.85 9.46 18.52
C ASP A 357 11.90 9.19 17.02
N CYS A 358 13.12 9.01 16.51
CA CYS A 358 13.42 8.70 15.11
C CYS A 358 13.88 7.24 14.92
N PRO A 359 13.04 6.20 14.97
CA PRO A 359 13.39 4.89 14.41
C PRO A 359 13.04 4.90 12.91
N PRO A 360 13.78 4.27 11.98
CA PRO A 360 14.68 3.13 12.16
C PRO A 360 16.17 3.50 12.37
N TYR A 361 16.54 4.77 12.27
CA TYR A 361 17.95 5.18 12.31
C TYR A 361 18.49 5.51 13.71
N GLY A 362 17.63 5.92 14.66
CA GLY A 362 18.01 6.22 16.05
C GLY A 362 18.60 5.01 16.79
N ASP A 363 18.00 3.84 16.60
CA ASP A 363 18.49 2.56 17.16
C ASP A 363 19.74 2.03 16.42
N GLN A 364 20.11 2.65 15.29
CA GLN A 364 21.26 2.31 14.45
C GLN A 364 22.34 3.42 14.44
N ILE A 365 22.22 4.46 15.28
CA ILE A 365 23.26 5.49 15.41
C ILE A 365 24.55 4.81 15.90
N GLY A 366 25.62 4.96 15.13
CA GLY A 366 26.92 4.30 15.34
C GLY A 366 27.07 2.95 14.64
N THR A 367 26.00 2.40 14.06
CA THR A 367 26.04 1.19 13.22
C THR A 367 26.35 1.58 11.78
N TYR A 368 27.31 0.90 11.16
CA TYR A 368 27.75 1.16 9.78
C TYR A 368 27.74 -0.12 8.94
N ASP A 369 27.92 0.01 7.62
CA ASP A 369 28.03 -1.08 6.61
C ASP A 369 26.83 -2.04 6.43
N GLY A 370 25.69 -1.76 7.08
CA GLY A 370 24.50 -2.61 7.00
C GLY A 370 24.61 -3.92 7.80
N THR A 371 25.65 -4.09 8.62
CA THR A 371 25.79 -5.22 9.57
C THR A 371 25.57 -4.75 11.02
N SER A 372 25.83 -5.61 12.01
CA SER A 372 25.81 -5.28 13.44
C SER A 372 27.11 -4.63 13.95
N ASN A 373 27.91 -4.04 13.06
CA ASN A 373 29.16 -3.37 13.42
C ASN A 373 28.88 -1.99 14.02
N TYR A 374 29.17 -1.84 15.32
CA TYR A 374 28.92 -0.62 16.09
C TYR A 374 30.22 0.12 16.42
N SER A 375 30.21 1.44 16.29
CA SER A 375 31.27 2.36 16.74
C SER A 375 30.67 3.51 17.55
N GLU A 376 31.01 3.56 18.84
CA GLU A 376 30.60 4.64 19.75
C GLU A 376 31.11 6.01 19.27
N ALA A 377 32.33 6.07 18.73
CA ALA A 377 32.88 7.29 18.16
C ALA A 377 32.05 7.79 16.96
N CYS A 378 31.49 6.87 16.16
CA CYS A 378 30.62 7.23 15.06
C CYS A 378 29.24 7.70 15.55
N ALA A 379 28.71 7.07 16.59
CA ALA A 379 27.46 7.48 17.24
C ALA A 379 27.56 8.93 17.74
N ASP A 380 28.64 9.25 18.45
CA ASP A 380 28.85 10.58 19.03
C ASP A 380 28.99 11.68 17.97
N ILE A 381 29.74 11.43 16.89
CA ILE A 381 29.86 12.39 15.78
C ILE A 381 28.51 12.56 15.06
N THR A 382 27.74 11.49 14.90
CA THR A 382 26.40 11.53 14.31
C THR A 382 25.46 12.38 15.15
N ASN A 383 25.50 12.23 16.48
CA ASN A 383 24.75 13.09 17.39
C ASN A 383 25.20 14.56 17.33
N ALA A 384 26.51 14.81 17.17
CA ALA A 384 27.03 16.17 16.99
C ALA A 384 26.58 16.81 15.66
N CYS A 385 26.44 16.02 14.59
CA CYS A 385 25.83 16.46 13.35
C CYS A 385 24.36 16.85 13.55
N LEU A 386 23.58 16.00 14.23
CA LEU A 386 22.16 16.24 14.48
C LEU A 386 21.91 17.48 15.35
N ALA A 387 22.83 17.79 16.26
CA ALA A 387 22.80 19.03 17.03
C ALA A 387 23.11 20.29 16.19
N ALA A 388 23.70 20.14 15.00
CA ALA A 388 23.98 21.24 14.08
C ALA A 388 22.72 21.60 13.27
N ASP A 389 21.78 22.28 13.92
CA ASP A 389 20.52 22.75 13.33
C ASP A 389 20.76 23.51 11.99
N GLY A 390 20.02 23.13 10.95
CA GLY A 390 20.06 23.76 9.63
C GLY A 390 19.64 22.84 8.49
N THR A 391 19.46 23.41 7.29
CA THR A 391 19.02 22.67 6.09
C THR A 391 20.17 22.27 5.15
N SER A 392 21.35 22.84 5.36
CA SER A 392 22.56 22.62 4.55
C SER A 392 23.56 21.76 5.33
N ILE A 393 23.29 20.45 5.42
CA ILE A 393 24.09 19.57 6.28
C ILE A 393 25.56 19.47 5.82
N TRP A 394 25.85 19.62 4.52
CA TRP A 394 27.23 19.63 3.99
C TRP A 394 27.98 20.96 4.24
N SER A 395 27.37 21.92 4.94
CA SER A 395 28.10 23.05 5.52
C SER A 395 28.57 22.83 6.96
N HIS A 396 28.25 21.68 7.56
CA HIS A 396 28.66 21.32 8.92
C HIS A 396 29.71 20.21 8.90
N ALA A 397 30.90 20.49 9.43
CA ALA A 397 32.02 19.54 9.44
C ALA A 397 31.69 18.24 10.21
N ALA A 398 30.91 18.33 11.29
CA ALA A 398 30.42 17.16 12.02
C ALA A 398 29.52 16.25 11.15
N CYS A 399 28.66 16.83 10.30
CA CYS A 399 27.82 16.05 9.39
C CYS A 399 28.60 15.40 8.27
N VAL A 400 29.64 16.06 7.76
CA VAL A 400 30.54 15.47 6.76
C VAL A 400 31.34 14.31 7.38
N ALA A 401 31.83 14.45 8.62
CA ALA A 401 32.50 13.36 9.33
C ALA A 401 31.54 12.21 9.75
N ALA A 402 30.31 12.54 10.13
CA ALA A 402 29.28 11.53 10.40
C ALA A 402 28.99 10.71 9.14
N ALA A 403 28.84 11.38 7.98
CA ALA A 403 28.54 10.71 6.72
C ALA A 403 29.60 9.66 6.36
N THR A 404 30.88 9.92 6.69
CA THR A 404 32.01 9.00 6.42
C THR A 404 32.06 7.79 7.33
N CYS A 405 31.30 7.74 8.42
CA CYS A 405 31.23 6.54 9.27
C CYS A 405 29.82 5.91 9.29
N GLN A 406 28.76 6.72 9.38
CA GLN A 406 27.37 6.30 9.54
C GLN A 406 26.67 5.95 8.22
N GLY A 407 27.22 6.42 7.09
CA GLY A 407 26.55 6.36 5.79
C GLY A 407 25.94 7.71 5.38
N THR A 408 26.02 8.04 4.10
CA THR A 408 25.48 9.30 3.55
C THR A 408 23.96 9.29 3.59
N ALA A 409 23.35 8.15 3.23
CA ALA A 409 21.89 7.99 3.26
C ALA A 409 21.35 8.09 4.70
N SER A 410 22.01 7.44 5.65
CA SER A 410 21.65 7.44 7.06
C SER A 410 21.74 8.84 7.68
N VAL A 411 22.82 9.59 7.42
CA VAL A 411 22.97 10.95 7.97
C VAL A 411 21.96 11.93 7.37
N ILE A 412 21.69 11.83 6.06
CA ILE A 412 20.64 12.64 5.42
C ILE A 412 19.27 12.31 6.04
N ALA A 413 18.95 11.02 6.19
CA ALA A 413 17.68 10.57 6.74
C ALA A 413 17.50 11.02 8.20
N LEU A 414 18.52 10.87 9.04
CA LEU A 414 18.51 11.33 10.43
C LEU A 414 18.29 12.85 10.54
N ASN A 415 18.92 13.65 9.68
CA ASN A 415 18.75 15.10 9.67
C ASN A 415 17.39 15.52 9.12
N GLN A 416 16.88 14.85 8.07
CA GLN A 416 15.52 15.08 7.55
C GLN A 416 14.44 14.73 8.56
N CYS A 417 14.71 13.70 9.39
CA CYS A 417 13.84 13.30 10.49
C CYS A 417 13.72 14.40 11.55
N GLN A 418 14.83 15.02 11.93
CA GLN A 418 14.83 16.12 12.90
C GLN A 418 14.37 17.45 12.30
N ASN A 419 14.72 17.70 11.05
CA ASN A 419 14.41 18.93 10.32
C ASN A 419 13.94 18.61 8.89
N PRO A 420 12.63 18.52 8.65
CA PRO A 420 12.05 18.22 7.33
C PRO A 420 12.40 19.23 6.23
N ALA A 421 12.99 20.38 6.57
CA ALA A 421 13.46 21.36 5.58
C ALA A 421 14.84 21.01 4.98
N VAL A 422 15.51 19.96 5.47
CA VAL A 422 16.71 19.39 4.83
C VAL A 422 16.30 18.78 3.49
N LEU A 423 16.97 19.18 2.41
CA LEU A 423 16.62 18.75 1.05
C LEU A 423 16.98 17.28 0.79
N PRO A 424 16.36 16.62 -0.21
CA PRO A 424 16.78 15.29 -0.67
C PRO A 424 18.24 15.29 -1.14
N ALA A 425 18.91 14.14 -1.05
CA ALA A 425 20.35 13.98 -1.31
C ALA A 425 20.85 14.76 -2.54
N ALA A 426 20.22 14.58 -3.71
CA ALA A 426 20.61 15.23 -4.97
C ALA A 426 20.34 16.75 -5.03
N SER A 427 19.69 17.32 -4.02
CA SER A 427 19.28 18.74 -3.94
C SER A 427 19.88 19.46 -2.74
N ILE A 428 20.59 18.76 -1.84
CA ILE A 428 21.35 19.42 -0.78
C ILE A 428 22.43 20.28 -1.45
N PRO A 429 22.71 21.51 -0.96
CA PRO A 429 23.82 22.29 -1.48
C PRO A 429 25.15 21.54 -1.35
N ASN A 430 25.99 21.67 -2.37
CA ASN A 430 27.33 21.07 -2.42
C ASN A 430 28.14 21.37 -1.16
N LEU A 431 29.12 20.50 -0.89
CA LEU A 431 30.07 20.60 0.20
C LEU A 431 30.66 22.02 0.29
N SER A 432 30.46 22.65 1.45
CA SER A 432 30.96 23.99 1.71
C SER A 432 32.48 24.06 1.53
N SER A 433 32.96 25.10 0.83
CA SER A 433 34.39 25.34 0.65
C SER A 433 35.14 25.48 1.98
N THR A 434 34.49 26.01 3.01
CA THR A 434 35.07 26.13 4.36
C THR A 434 35.25 24.77 5.02
N VAL A 435 34.29 23.85 4.84
CA VAL A 435 34.41 22.49 5.36
C VAL A 435 35.49 21.75 4.58
N TYR A 436 35.53 21.89 3.26
CA TYR A 436 36.59 21.27 2.46
C TYR A 436 37.99 21.79 2.82
N GLU A 437 38.14 23.10 3.03
CA GLU A 437 39.38 23.70 3.54
C GLU A 437 39.77 23.15 4.91
N SER A 438 38.81 22.81 5.78
CA SER A 438 39.12 22.16 7.07
C SER A 438 39.68 20.74 6.91
N ILE A 439 39.46 20.08 5.77
CA ILE A 439 40.00 18.75 5.47
C ILE A 439 41.40 18.87 4.86
N VAL A 440 41.55 19.68 3.80
CA VAL A 440 42.78 19.70 2.99
C VAL A 440 43.69 20.89 3.26
N GLY A 441 43.27 21.84 4.10
CA GLY A 441 43.98 23.08 4.41
C GLY A 441 43.92 24.12 3.28
N SER A 442 44.80 25.11 3.36
CA SER A 442 44.81 26.32 2.50
C SER A 442 44.95 26.08 0.98
N CYS A 443 45.19 24.85 0.53
CA CYS A 443 45.23 24.50 -0.88
C CYS A 443 43.84 24.15 -1.48
N ALA A 444 42.78 24.20 -0.66
CA ALA A 444 41.40 24.02 -1.12
C ALA A 444 40.99 25.04 -2.20
N PRO A 445 40.14 24.65 -3.19
CA PRO A 445 39.64 23.30 -3.46
C PRO A 445 40.57 22.47 -4.38
N SER A 446 41.78 22.97 -4.66
CA SER A 446 42.66 22.44 -5.72
C SER A 446 43.47 21.20 -5.36
N CYS A 447 43.65 20.91 -4.07
CA CYS A 447 44.33 19.71 -3.60
C CYS A 447 43.30 18.63 -3.20
N PRO A 448 43.54 17.35 -3.52
CA PRO A 448 42.65 16.27 -3.16
C PRO A 448 42.82 15.86 -1.69
N ILE A 449 41.80 15.24 -1.11
CA ILE A 449 41.85 14.64 0.23
C ILE A 449 42.83 13.46 0.20
N THR A 450 43.86 13.51 1.03
CA THR A 450 44.73 12.36 1.30
C THR A 450 44.20 11.55 2.48
N GLN A 451 44.61 10.28 2.59
CA GLN A 451 44.26 9.45 3.75
C GLN A 451 44.64 10.12 5.08
N GLN A 452 45.80 10.79 5.16
CA GLN A 452 46.21 11.49 6.38
C GLN A 452 45.31 12.70 6.67
N ASN A 453 44.94 13.47 5.64
CA ASN A 453 43.99 14.58 5.81
C ASN A 453 42.63 14.11 6.32
N TYR A 454 42.14 12.98 5.80
CA TYR A 454 40.90 12.37 6.26
C TYR A 454 40.98 11.93 7.72
N ILE A 455 42.06 11.23 8.12
CA ILE A 455 42.29 10.83 9.51
C ILE A 455 42.30 12.06 10.42
N ASP A 456 43.10 13.07 10.08
CA ASP A 456 43.23 14.30 10.89
C ASP A 456 41.87 15.03 11.01
N PHE A 457 41.09 15.07 9.92
CA PHE A 457 39.76 15.65 9.90
C PHE A 457 38.79 14.91 10.83
N VAL A 458 38.68 13.59 10.70
CA VAL A 458 37.73 12.78 11.49
C VAL A 458 38.08 12.81 12.97
N TYR A 459 39.35 12.62 13.34
CA TYR A 459 39.79 12.74 14.74
C TYR A 459 39.64 14.17 15.29
N GLY A 460 39.82 15.18 14.43
CA GLY A 460 39.53 16.58 14.75
C GLY A 460 38.06 16.81 15.07
N GLN A 461 37.14 16.27 14.27
CA GLN A 461 35.70 16.37 14.52
C GLN A 461 35.27 15.58 15.75
N MET A 462 35.85 14.40 16.01
CA MET A 462 35.64 13.67 17.27
C MET A 462 36.03 14.51 18.48
N THR A 463 37.20 15.15 18.43
CA THR A 463 37.68 16.01 19.51
C THR A 463 36.73 17.21 19.71
N ALA A 464 36.28 17.84 18.62
CA ALA A 464 35.36 18.97 18.67
C ALA A 464 33.97 18.58 19.20
N ALA A 465 33.51 17.36 18.91
CA ALA A 465 32.26 16.78 19.40
C ALA A 465 32.34 16.30 20.86
N GLY A 466 33.53 16.30 21.47
CA GLY A 466 33.72 15.83 22.85
C GLY A 466 33.72 14.31 23.01
N VAL A 467 34.01 13.56 21.94
CA VAL A 467 34.12 12.10 21.96
C VAL A 467 35.18 11.69 22.97
N THR A 468 34.82 10.75 23.86
CA THR A 468 35.74 10.24 24.89
C THR A 468 36.31 8.86 24.55
N ASN A 469 35.61 8.11 23.70
CA ASN A 469 35.98 6.76 23.25
C ASN A 469 36.32 6.79 21.76
N PHE A 470 37.60 6.98 21.44
CA PHE A 470 38.10 7.02 20.06
C PHE A 470 38.23 5.60 19.45
N PRO A 471 38.21 5.46 18.11
CA PRO A 471 38.55 4.19 17.46
C PRO A 471 39.92 3.69 17.90
N ALA A 472 40.03 2.38 18.15
CA ALA A 472 41.20 1.73 18.74
C ALA A 472 42.49 1.92 17.93
N SER A 473 42.37 2.09 16.61
CA SER A 473 43.48 2.45 15.73
C SER A 473 43.04 3.28 14.53
N SER A 474 43.96 4.10 14.00
CA SER A 474 43.74 4.78 12.72
C SER A 474 43.66 3.80 11.54
N ALA A 475 44.14 2.56 11.70
CA ALA A 475 43.99 1.52 10.69
C ALA A 475 42.52 1.07 10.56
N ASP A 476 41.76 1.05 11.67
CA ASP A 476 40.33 0.72 11.65
C ASP A 476 39.51 1.83 10.98
N VAL A 477 39.85 3.10 11.26
CA VAL A 477 39.26 4.26 10.58
C VAL A 477 39.53 4.22 9.07
N VAL A 478 40.70 3.74 8.66
CA VAL A 478 41.04 3.60 7.25
C VAL A 478 40.25 2.47 6.61
N SER A 479 40.33 1.26 7.17
CA SER A 479 39.71 0.07 6.56
C SER A 479 38.19 0.13 6.54
N GLN A 480 37.57 0.68 7.59
CA GLN A 480 36.11 0.68 7.74
C GLN A 480 35.44 1.89 7.11
N TRP A 481 36.10 3.05 7.05
CA TRP A 481 35.45 4.31 6.70
C TRP A 481 36.10 5.02 5.51
N TRP A 482 37.43 4.98 5.36
CA TRP A 482 38.12 5.61 4.22
C TRP A 482 38.09 4.75 2.96
N ASP A 483 38.47 3.49 3.08
CA ASP A 483 38.61 2.57 1.94
C ASP A 483 37.31 2.40 1.15
N PRO A 484 36.11 2.34 1.76
CA PRO A 484 34.85 2.33 1.02
C PRO A 484 34.62 3.57 0.15
N ILE A 485 35.03 4.75 0.62
CA ILE A 485 34.92 6.01 -0.11
C ILE A 485 35.89 6.02 -1.29
N VAL A 486 37.13 5.57 -1.07
CA VAL A 486 38.13 5.41 -2.14
C VAL A 486 37.65 4.42 -3.20
N GLN A 487 37.05 3.30 -2.77
CA GLN A 487 36.50 2.29 -3.66
C GLN A 487 35.35 2.85 -4.51
N TRP A 488 34.44 3.60 -3.90
CA TRP A 488 33.31 4.19 -4.61
C TRP A 488 33.74 5.29 -5.59
N THR A 489 34.63 6.18 -5.15
CA THR A 489 35.11 7.31 -5.97
C THR A 489 36.03 6.87 -7.11
N ALA A 490 36.71 5.72 -6.96
CA ALA A 490 37.63 5.15 -7.94
C ALA A 490 38.78 6.09 -8.36
N THR A 491 39.23 6.97 -7.46
CA THR A 491 40.27 7.99 -7.73
C THR A 491 41.69 7.56 -7.32
N GLY A 492 41.86 6.38 -6.72
CA GLY A 492 43.16 5.90 -6.23
C GLY A 492 43.49 6.43 -4.83
N ALA A 493 44.74 6.83 -4.58
CA ALA A 493 45.22 7.15 -3.22
C ALA A 493 44.68 8.47 -2.62
N THR A 494 43.98 9.29 -3.40
CA THR A 494 43.47 10.61 -2.99
C THR A 494 42.13 10.91 -3.64
N ILE A 495 41.28 11.73 -3.01
CA ILE A 495 39.92 12.04 -3.49
C ILE A 495 39.78 13.55 -3.79
N PRO A 496 39.63 13.96 -5.08
CA PRO A 496 39.37 15.35 -5.44
C PRO A 496 38.02 15.87 -4.91
N TYR A 497 37.86 17.19 -4.79
CA TYR A 497 36.63 17.83 -4.29
C TYR A 497 35.37 17.29 -4.95
N GLN A 498 35.32 17.28 -6.29
CA GLN A 498 34.13 16.89 -7.02
C GLN A 498 33.72 15.44 -6.72
N ASN A 499 34.67 14.51 -6.65
CA ASN A 499 34.39 13.11 -6.37
C ASN A 499 33.89 12.89 -4.94
N PHE A 500 34.43 13.64 -3.98
CA PHE A 500 33.97 13.57 -2.60
C PHE A 500 32.59 14.20 -2.42
N ASP A 501 32.34 15.32 -3.09
CA ASP A 501 31.03 15.97 -3.15
C ASP A 501 30.00 15.04 -3.81
N ASP A 502 30.32 14.43 -4.95
CA ASP A 502 29.46 13.45 -5.61
C ASP A 502 29.18 12.24 -4.70
N TRP A 503 30.19 11.77 -3.94
CA TRP A 503 30.00 10.68 -2.99
C TRP A 503 29.00 11.06 -1.88
N LEU A 504 29.04 12.29 -1.36
CA LEU A 504 28.07 12.77 -0.36
C LEU A 504 26.61 12.78 -0.88
N HIS A 505 26.42 12.97 -2.19
CA HIS A 505 25.08 13.11 -2.78
C HIS A 505 24.55 11.81 -3.40
N TYR A 506 25.44 10.89 -3.83
CA TYR A 506 25.06 9.79 -4.71
C TYR A 506 25.56 8.41 -4.27
N SER A 507 26.35 8.31 -3.20
CA SER A 507 26.87 7.00 -2.79
C SER A 507 25.79 6.05 -2.30
N ASN A 508 24.71 6.57 -1.71
CA ASN A 508 23.68 5.79 -1.00
C ASN A 508 24.30 4.78 -0.03
N TRP A 509 25.46 5.14 0.53
CA TRP A 509 26.24 4.32 1.44
C TRP A 509 25.62 4.31 2.83
#